data_AF-A0AAN9URZ4-F1
#
_entry.id   AF-A0AAN9URZ4-F1
#
_cell.length_a   1.000
_cell.length_b   1.000
_cell.length_c   1.000
_cell.angle_alpha   90.00
_cell.angle_beta   90.00
_cell.angle_gamma   90.00
#
_symmetry.space_group_name_H-M   'P 1'
#
loop_
_entity.id
_entity.type
_entity.pdbx_description
1 polymer ?
#
loop_
_entity_poly.entity_id
_entity_poly.type
_entity_poly.pdbx_seq_one_letter_code
_entity_poly.pdbx_strand_id
1 'polypeptide(L)'
;MRVLRGRLPGLELYKRIYSSKGNLELAMQVKIAESYKAFIHFCVQATMFYNKSGTQQSRKIDGLQEGHDNDHINKIQSLLGLGDYSAEQENDAVETYRRNFEVDAFMKNQFLERMEGGRMDTLKSHHDFRQWLESEGSRLLLVVGYNHHSIRSANQCWASPIALELMNRVKEKKREDESWVHYTSGLRDEGDVLSRAVFTIVLQVLRQNRSAVQKDEPLQELHAAIQDYRQEAERGGGETAASLQKVALRALNFLDSSKTVWIILDRVDKCRDQSRKLIGRALLKTMVYLVENAKPRVRVLAVVSGLDWNIDQDEDDLGRERKNSVIQHVVYQQQL
;
A
#
# COMPACT_ATOMS: atom_id res chain seq x y z
N MET A 1 -33.67 35.92 -1.14
CA MET A 1 -34.52 36.26 0.03
C MET A 1 -36.03 35.97 -0.09
N ARG A 2 -36.62 35.73 -1.29
CA ARG A 2 -38.07 35.46 -1.41
C ARG A 2 -38.55 34.08 -0.91
N VAL A 3 -37.66 33.08 -0.82
CA VAL A 3 -38.03 31.69 -0.48
C VAL A 3 -38.24 31.44 1.02
N LEU A 4 -37.70 32.31 1.89
CA LEU A 4 -37.85 32.17 3.35
C LEU A 4 -39.19 32.70 3.89
N ARG A 5 -39.91 33.55 3.14
CA ARG A 5 -41.16 34.17 3.61
C ARG A 5 -42.32 33.17 3.81
N GLY A 6 -42.32 32.04 3.09
CA GLY A 6 -43.37 31.03 3.19
C GLY A 6 -43.10 29.90 4.19
N ARG A 7 -41.92 29.85 4.81
CA ARG A 7 -41.49 28.71 5.65
C ARG A 7 -41.49 28.98 7.15
N LEU A 8 -41.89 30.18 7.58
CA LEU A 8 -42.06 30.53 8.99
C LEU A 8 -43.53 30.88 9.24
N PRO A 9 -44.40 29.88 9.51
CA PRO A 9 -45.80 30.10 9.84
C PRO A 9 -46.03 31.10 11.01
N GLY A 10 -45.00 31.36 11.81
CA GLY A 10 -45.05 32.34 12.90
C GLY A 10 -44.85 33.81 12.50
N LEU A 11 -44.32 34.13 11.31
CA LEU A 11 -43.90 35.51 11.00
C LEU A 11 -45.08 36.49 10.86
N GLU A 12 -46.20 36.04 10.31
CA GLU A 12 -47.44 36.83 10.22
C GLU A 12 -48.13 36.98 11.58
N LEU A 13 -48.01 35.97 12.46
CA LEU A 13 -48.46 36.07 13.85
C LEU A 13 -47.66 37.14 14.62
N TYR A 14 -46.34 37.19 14.43
CA TYR A 14 -45.47 38.20 15.02
C TYR A 14 -45.84 39.62 14.59
N LYS A 15 -46.07 39.86 13.29
CA LYS A 15 -46.47 41.18 12.79
C LYS A 15 -47.77 41.66 13.44
N ARG A 16 -48.74 40.75 13.60
CA ARG A 16 -50.05 41.05 14.18
C ARG A 16 -49.97 41.35 15.68
N ILE A 17 -49.14 40.60 16.39
CA ILE A 17 -48.88 40.79 17.81
C ILE A 17 -48.23 42.17 18.06
N TYR A 18 -47.23 42.57 17.27
CA TYR A 18 -46.49 43.82 17.47
C TYR A 18 -47.17 45.10 16.95
N SER A 19 -48.24 45.00 16.16
CA SER A 19 -48.96 46.15 15.62
C SER A 19 -49.99 46.79 16.56
N SER A 20 -50.28 46.18 17.72
CA SER A 20 -51.29 46.65 18.67
C SER A 20 -50.69 47.44 19.84
N LYS A 21 -51.36 48.53 20.26
CA LYS A 21 -50.80 49.58 21.16
C LYS A 21 -51.33 49.55 22.61
N GLY A 22 -51.98 48.48 23.06
CA GLY A 22 -52.49 48.38 24.44
C GLY A 22 -51.44 47.95 25.47
N ASN A 23 -51.45 48.54 26.68
CA ASN A 23 -50.51 48.16 27.77
C ASN A 23 -50.63 46.69 28.20
N LEU A 24 -51.82 46.10 28.17
CA LEU A 24 -52.05 44.67 28.47
C LEU A 24 -51.44 43.77 27.38
N GLU A 25 -51.42 44.23 26.14
CA GLU A 25 -50.82 43.51 25.01
C GLU A 25 -49.30 43.57 25.06
N LEU A 26 -48.71 44.64 25.60
CA LEU A 26 -47.27 44.73 25.81
C LEU A 26 -46.76 43.66 26.80
N ALA A 27 -47.47 43.45 27.92
CA ALA A 27 -47.11 42.38 28.87
C ALA A 27 -47.24 40.98 28.25
N MET A 28 -48.25 40.77 27.41
CA MET A 28 -48.44 39.52 26.69
C MET A 28 -47.36 39.31 25.61
N GLN A 29 -46.99 40.36 24.87
CA GLN A 29 -45.89 40.35 23.90
C GLN A 29 -44.56 39.96 24.55
N VAL A 30 -44.26 40.53 25.72
CA VAL A 30 -43.04 40.19 26.48
C VAL A 30 -43.03 38.72 26.87
N LYS A 31 -44.13 38.19 27.43
CA LYS A 31 -44.23 36.76 27.78
C LYS A 31 -44.10 35.84 26.55
N ILE A 32 -44.68 36.22 25.42
CA ILE A 32 -44.55 35.46 24.17
C ILE A 32 -43.10 35.47 23.69
N ALA A 33 -42.43 36.62 23.71
CA ALA A 33 -41.03 36.74 23.32
C ALA A 33 -40.10 35.92 24.23
N GLU A 34 -40.31 35.96 25.55
CA GLU A 34 -39.57 35.16 26.52
C GLU A 34 -39.79 33.65 26.34
N SER A 35 -41.04 33.24 26.12
CA SER A 35 -41.38 31.83 25.86
C SER A 35 -40.70 31.32 24.60
N TYR A 36 -40.68 32.13 23.54
CA TYR A 36 -40.02 31.76 22.28
C TYR A 36 -38.50 31.72 22.41
N LYS A 37 -37.91 32.66 23.16
CA LYS A 37 -36.48 32.64 23.50
C LYS A 37 -36.11 31.36 24.24
N ALA A 38 -36.91 30.96 25.22
CA ALA A 38 -36.72 29.71 25.96
C ALA A 38 -36.83 28.48 25.05
N PHE A 39 -37.81 28.45 24.14
CA PHE A 39 -37.99 27.38 23.17
C PHE A 39 -36.80 27.26 22.19
N ILE A 40 -36.36 28.37 21.59
CA ILE A 40 -35.17 28.37 20.72
C ILE A 40 -33.94 27.87 21.48
N HIS A 41 -33.73 28.36 22.70
CA HIS A 41 -32.61 27.92 23.52
C HIS A 41 -32.66 26.41 23.80
N PHE A 42 -33.84 25.87 24.11
CA PHE A 42 -34.04 24.42 24.24
C PHE A 42 -33.72 23.66 22.94
N CYS A 43 -34.22 24.11 21.78
CA CYS A 43 -33.94 23.47 20.50
C CYS A 43 -32.43 23.47 20.17
N VAL A 44 -31.72 24.56 20.44
CA VAL A 44 -30.27 24.64 20.27
C VAL A 44 -29.55 23.64 21.18
N GLN A 45 -29.92 23.60 22.48
CA GLN A 45 -29.31 22.66 23.42
C GLN A 45 -29.61 21.20 23.09
N ALA A 46 -30.85 20.87 22.71
CA ALA A 46 -31.22 19.53 22.25
C ALA A 46 -30.41 19.13 21.01
N THR A 47 -30.26 20.01 20.02
CA THR A 47 -29.45 19.75 18.82
C THR A 47 -27.99 19.51 19.18
N MET A 48 -27.41 20.32 20.07
CA MET A 48 -26.05 20.11 20.55
C MET A 48 -25.89 18.79 21.32
N PHE A 49 -26.87 18.42 22.13
CA PHE A 49 -26.89 17.16 22.87
C PHE A 49 -26.94 15.95 21.93
N TYR A 50 -27.89 15.93 20.99
CA TYR A 50 -28.02 14.84 20.03
C TYR A 50 -26.82 14.75 19.07
N ASN A 51 -26.22 15.88 18.67
CA ASN A 51 -24.99 15.87 17.87
C ASN A 51 -23.77 15.37 18.66
N LYS A 52 -23.66 15.68 19.96
CA LYS A 52 -22.61 15.13 20.83
C LYS A 52 -22.78 13.63 21.04
N SER A 53 -24.01 13.15 21.24
CA SER A 53 -24.29 11.71 21.39
C SER A 53 -24.05 10.96 20.07
N GLY A 54 -24.47 11.52 18.93
CA GLY A 54 -24.22 10.92 17.61
C GLY A 54 -22.74 10.84 17.26
N THR A 55 -21.95 11.88 17.54
CA THR A 55 -20.50 11.86 17.32
C THR A 55 -19.78 10.90 18.27
N GLN A 56 -20.19 10.78 19.54
CA GLN A 56 -19.64 9.79 20.46
C GLN A 56 -19.99 8.35 20.05
N GLN A 57 -21.21 8.12 19.55
CA GLN A 57 -21.64 6.81 19.09
C GLN A 57 -20.95 6.41 17.78
N SER A 58 -20.78 7.35 16.84
CA SER A 58 -19.96 7.13 15.63
C SER A 58 -18.54 6.73 16.02
N ARG A 59 -17.88 7.50 16.91
CA ARG A 59 -16.53 7.17 17.38
C ARG A 59 -16.42 5.80 18.03
N LYS A 60 -17.45 5.36 18.77
CA LYS A 60 -17.48 4.00 19.36
C LYS A 60 -17.62 2.93 18.29
N ILE A 61 -18.46 3.15 17.28
CA ILE A 61 -18.63 2.22 16.16
C ILE A 61 -17.33 2.16 15.36
N ASP A 62 -16.73 3.30 15.04
CA ASP A 62 -15.46 3.39 14.32
C ASP A 62 -14.35 2.66 15.10
N GLY A 63 -14.25 2.87 16.41
CA GLY A 63 -13.27 2.19 17.26
C GLY A 63 -13.50 0.67 17.39
N LEU A 64 -14.75 0.21 17.43
CA LEU A 64 -15.08 -1.21 17.42
C LEU A 64 -14.76 -1.85 16.06
N GLN A 65 -15.05 -1.13 14.96
CA GLN A 65 -14.73 -1.58 13.61
C GLN A 65 -13.22 -1.67 13.40
N GLU A 66 -12.45 -0.67 13.85
CA GLU A 66 -10.99 -0.70 13.81
C GLU A 66 -10.42 -1.87 14.62
N GLY A 67 -10.97 -2.14 15.82
CA GLY A 67 -10.59 -3.29 16.65
C GLY A 67 -10.82 -4.62 15.92
N HIS A 68 -12.03 -4.80 15.37
CA HIS A 68 -12.40 -6.00 14.63
C HIS A 68 -11.53 -6.21 13.36
N ASP A 69 -11.27 -5.14 12.61
CA ASP A 69 -10.41 -5.17 11.43
C ASP A 69 -8.97 -5.57 11.80
N ASN A 70 -8.46 -5.05 12.92
CA ASN A 70 -7.14 -5.41 13.43
C ASN A 70 -7.09 -6.90 13.83
N ASP A 71 -8.13 -7.43 14.48
CA ASP A 71 -8.21 -8.85 14.85
C ASP A 71 -8.20 -9.77 13.61
N HIS A 72 -8.92 -9.39 12.56
CA HIS A 72 -8.91 -10.12 11.27
C HIS A 72 -7.52 -10.13 10.65
N ILE A 73 -6.86 -8.97 10.58
CA ILE A 73 -5.50 -8.85 10.06
C ILE A 73 -4.51 -9.67 10.90
N ASN A 74 -4.62 -9.66 12.23
CA ASN A 74 -3.77 -10.44 13.12
C ASN A 74 -3.97 -11.94 12.91
N LYS A 75 -5.22 -12.38 12.69
CA LYS A 75 -5.52 -13.76 12.31
C LYS A 75 -4.88 -14.13 10.97
N ILE A 76 -5.00 -13.28 9.95
CA ILE A 76 -4.35 -13.49 8.65
C ILE A 76 -2.82 -13.55 8.81
N GLN A 77 -2.23 -12.66 9.58
CA GLN A 77 -0.79 -12.63 9.85
C GLN A 77 -0.31 -13.95 10.48
N SER A 78 -1.05 -14.48 11.47
CA SER A 78 -0.77 -15.78 12.07
C SER A 78 -0.90 -16.93 11.05
N LEU A 79 -1.94 -16.90 10.20
CA LEU A 79 -2.14 -17.88 9.13
C LEU A 79 -1.03 -17.84 8.07
N LEU A 80 -0.46 -16.68 7.81
CA LEU A 80 0.67 -16.53 6.90
C LEU A 80 2.01 -16.94 7.55
N GLY A 81 2.03 -17.32 8.84
CA GLY A 81 3.27 -17.64 9.54
C GLY A 81 4.15 -16.41 9.77
N LEU A 82 3.55 -15.22 9.81
CA LEU A 82 4.24 -13.93 9.98
C LEU A 82 3.98 -13.35 11.38
N GLY A 83 3.85 -14.18 12.42
CA GLY A 83 3.52 -13.72 13.77
C GLY A 83 4.56 -12.74 14.36
N ASP A 84 5.79 -12.81 13.89
CA ASP A 84 6.92 -11.94 14.21
C ASP A 84 6.95 -10.63 13.39
N TYR A 85 6.16 -10.52 12.32
CA TYR A 85 6.19 -9.38 11.42
C TYR A 85 5.64 -8.10 12.06
N SER A 86 6.45 -7.05 12.10
CA SER A 86 6.03 -5.68 12.40
C SER A 86 6.31 -4.75 11.21
N ALA A 87 5.33 -3.88 10.91
CA ALA A 87 5.52 -2.84 9.89
C ALA A 87 6.54 -1.78 10.35
N GLU A 88 6.65 -1.56 11.67
CA GLU A 88 7.64 -0.64 12.25
C GLU A 88 9.06 -1.18 12.04
N GLN A 89 9.29 -2.45 12.37
CA GLN A 89 10.59 -3.11 12.15
C GLN A 89 11.00 -3.11 10.68
N GLU A 90 10.05 -3.35 9.76
CA GLU A 90 10.34 -3.31 8.33
C GLU A 90 10.75 -1.89 7.89
N ASN A 91 10.03 -0.86 8.34
CA ASN A 91 10.40 0.53 8.05
C ASN A 91 11.78 0.87 8.63
N ASP A 92 12.07 0.47 9.87
CA ASP A 92 13.38 0.70 10.50
C ASP A 92 14.51 0.00 9.76
N ALA A 93 14.26 -1.21 9.25
CA ALA A 93 15.21 -1.93 8.41
C ALA A 93 15.47 -1.20 7.09
N VAL A 94 14.43 -0.67 6.42
CA VAL A 94 14.56 0.13 5.20
C VAL A 94 15.30 1.46 5.46
N GLU A 95 15.03 2.14 6.57
CA GLU A 95 15.74 3.36 6.94
C GLU A 95 17.22 3.08 7.24
N THR A 96 17.51 1.99 7.94
CA THR A 96 18.89 1.55 8.21
C THR A 96 19.60 1.21 6.90
N TYR A 97 18.91 0.51 5.99
CA TYR A 97 19.41 0.20 4.66
C TYR A 97 19.75 1.47 3.86
N ARG A 98 18.88 2.48 3.87
CA ARG A 98 19.11 3.78 3.22
C ARG A 98 20.35 4.49 3.79
N ARG A 99 20.47 4.58 5.11
CA ARG A 99 21.65 5.21 5.76
C ARG A 99 22.93 4.47 5.42
N ASN A 100 22.91 3.15 5.40
CA ASN A 100 24.08 2.34 5.02
C ASN A 100 24.50 2.62 3.58
N PHE A 101 23.55 2.82 2.67
CA PHE A 101 23.84 3.21 1.29
C PHE A 101 24.54 4.58 1.21
N GLU A 102 24.08 5.56 1.99
CA GLU A 102 24.70 6.90 2.06
C GLU A 102 26.12 6.86 2.63
N VAL A 103 26.34 6.08 3.70
CA VAL A 103 27.66 5.89 4.31
C VAL A 103 28.62 5.20 3.34
N ASP A 104 28.18 4.13 2.68
CA ASP A 104 28.99 3.42 1.68
C ASP A 104 29.35 4.34 0.50
N ALA A 105 28.40 5.16 0.04
CA ALA A 105 28.63 6.13 -1.02
C ALA A 105 29.67 7.18 -0.60
N PHE A 106 29.58 7.71 0.62
CA PHE A 106 30.53 8.69 1.16
C PHE A 106 31.94 8.12 1.34
N MET A 107 32.04 6.91 1.89
CA MET A 107 33.34 6.32 2.28
C MET A 107 34.12 5.74 1.11
N LYS A 108 33.44 5.14 0.12
CA LYS A 108 34.12 4.28 -0.87
C LYS A 108 34.33 4.93 -2.23
N ASN A 109 33.53 5.92 -2.63
CA ASN A 109 33.35 6.16 -4.07
C ASN A 109 33.12 7.62 -4.47
N GLN A 110 34.10 8.50 -4.19
CA GLN A 110 34.09 9.87 -4.73
C GLN A 110 34.18 9.93 -6.26
N PHE A 111 34.64 8.85 -6.90
CA PHE A 111 34.93 8.76 -8.33
C PHE A 111 33.88 7.95 -9.11
N LEU A 112 32.80 7.50 -8.47
CA LEU A 112 31.76 6.72 -9.14
C LEU A 112 30.44 7.44 -9.09
N GLU A 113 29.68 7.28 -10.16
CA GLU A 113 28.34 7.80 -10.23
C GLU A 113 27.40 7.15 -9.22
N ARG A 114 26.42 7.95 -8.81
CA ARG A 114 25.30 7.54 -7.97
C ARG A 114 24.05 7.47 -8.83
N MET A 115 23.15 6.54 -8.51
CA MET A 115 21.81 6.51 -9.09
C MET A 115 20.92 7.56 -8.41
N GLU A 116 21.31 8.82 -8.52
CA GLU A 116 20.67 9.99 -7.91
C GLU A 116 20.79 11.20 -8.85
N GLY A 117 20.05 12.28 -8.58
CA GLY A 117 20.10 13.51 -9.37
C GLY A 117 19.89 13.26 -10.86
N GLY A 118 20.81 13.77 -11.69
CA GLY A 118 20.69 13.70 -13.15
C GLY A 118 20.57 12.28 -13.72
N ARG A 119 21.16 11.26 -13.08
CA ARG A 119 21.00 9.86 -13.52
C ARG A 119 19.58 9.35 -13.26
N MET A 120 19.02 9.67 -12.09
CA MET A 120 17.63 9.39 -11.77
C MET A 120 16.68 10.10 -12.73
N ASP A 121 16.96 11.37 -13.06
CA ASP A 121 16.14 12.15 -14.00
C ASP A 121 16.21 11.58 -15.43
N THR A 122 17.39 11.12 -15.84
CA THR A 122 17.60 10.43 -17.13
C THR A 122 16.78 9.15 -17.17
N LEU A 123 16.84 8.32 -16.12
CA LEU A 123 16.02 7.10 -16.02
C LEU A 123 14.53 7.42 -16.07
N LYS A 124 14.06 8.39 -15.27
CA LYS A 124 12.65 8.81 -15.22
C LYS A 124 12.15 9.30 -16.59
N SER A 125 13.04 9.86 -17.41
CA SER A 125 12.75 10.33 -18.77
C SER A 125 12.83 9.22 -19.83
N HIS A 126 13.47 8.09 -19.50
CA HIS A 126 13.64 6.96 -20.41
C HIS A 126 12.28 6.39 -20.84
N HIS A 127 12.20 5.93 -22.10
CA HIS A 127 10.97 5.38 -22.67
C HIS A 127 10.42 4.23 -21.83
N ASP A 128 11.26 3.27 -21.47
CA ASP A 128 10.85 2.06 -20.73
C ASP A 128 10.25 2.38 -19.36
N PHE A 129 10.88 3.31 -18.63
CA PHE A 129 10.40 3.75 -17.33
C PHE A 129 9.06 4.49 -17.44
N ARG A 130 8.94 5.41 -18.40
CA ARG A 130 7.66 6.12 -18.66
C ARG A 130 6.57 5.17 -19.11
N GLN A 131 6.88 4.27 -20.04
CA GLN A 131 5.94 3.28 -20.55
C GLN A 131 5.42 2.40 -19.41
N TRP A 132 6.28 1.93 -18.52
CA TRP A 132 5.86 1.19 -17.32
C TRP A 132 4.97 2.06 -16.42
N LEU A 133 5.45 3.24 -16.04
CA LEU A 133 4.81 4.13 -15.07
C LEU A 133 3.44 4.65 -15.53
N GLU A 134 3.32 4.98 -16.80
CA GLU A 134 2.14 5.63 -17.40
C GLU A 134 1.17 4.62 -18.01
N SER A 135 1.57 3.35 -18.15
CA SER A 135 0.69 2.33 -18.75
C SER A 135 -0.64 2.17 -18.00
N GLU A 136 -1.72 2.00 -18.77
CA GLU A 136 -3.04 1.68 -18.23
C GLU A 136 -3.13 0.23 -17.72
N GLY A 137 -2.24 -0.65 -18.18
CA GLY A 137 -2.21 -2.07 -17.81
C GLY A 137 -1.32 -2.37 -16.60
N SER A 138 -1.48 -3.57 -16.06
CA SER A 138 -0.54 -4.15 -15.12
C SER A 138 0.79 -4.44 -15.82
N ARG A 139 1.92 -4.08 -15.20
CA ARG A 139 3.28 -4.30 -15.75
C ARG A 139 4.33 -4.46 -14.66
N LEU A 140 5.37 -5.23 -14.97
CA LEU A 140 6.60 -5.35 -14.20
C LEU A 140 7.73 -4.60 -14.91
N LEU A 141 8.45 -3.74 -14.19
CA LEU A 141 9.71 -3.17 -14.61
C LEU A 141 10.84 -3.82 -13.82
N LEU A 142 11.72 -4.54 -14.52
CA LEU A 142 12.92 -5.15 -13.98
C LEU A 142 14.11 -4.25 -14.29
N VAL A 143 14.67 -3.63 -13.25
CA VAL A 143 15.89 -2.82 -13.37
C VAL A 143 17.10 -3.65 -12.97
N VAL A 144 18.00 -3.89 -13.92
CA VAL A 144 19.24 -4.64 -13.71
C VAL A 144 20.39 -3.64 -13.56
N GLY A 145 20.92 -3.53 -12.35
CA GLY A 145 22.04 -2.65 -12.03
C GLY A 145 23.38 -3.39 -12.06
N TYR A 146 24.30 -2.96 -12.92
CA TYR A 146 25.69 -3.42 -12.91
C TYR A 146 26.57 -2.40 -12.20
N ASN A 147 27.07 -2.77 -11.02
CA ASN A 147 28.08 -1.96 -10.32
C ASN A 147 29.36 -1.85 -11.16
N HIS A 148 30.13 -0.78 -10.94
CA HIS A 148 31.41 -0.62 -11.61
C HIS A 148 32.34 -1.79 -11.25
N HIS A 149 33.15 -2.25 -12.21
CA HIS A 149 33.96 -3.46 -12.07
C HIS A 149 35.00 -3.41 -10.94
N SER A 150 35.32 -2.23 -10.43
CA SER A 150 36.18 -2.02 -9.26
C SER A 150 35.49 -2.35 -7.93
N ILE A 151 34.15 -2.47 -7.92
CA ILE A 151 33.34 -2.79 -6.74
C ILE A 151 32.71 -4.18 -6.88
N ARG A 152 33.54 -5.22 -6.95
CA ARG A 152 33.04 -6.60 -7.09
C ARG A 152 32.41 -7.18 -5.83
N SER A 153 32.70 -6.60 -4.66
CA SER A 153 32.28 -7.10 -3.36
C SER A 153 31.28 -6.21 -2.63
N ALA A 154 30.67 -5.22 -3.29
CA ALA A 154 29.64 -4.44 -2.63
C ALA A 154 28.44 -5.33 -2.31
N ASN A 155 28.04 -5.29 -1.04
CA ASN A 155 26.76 -5.82 -0.61
C ASN A 155 25.60 -5.01 -1.20
N GLN A 156 25.84 -3.87 -1.84
CA GLN A 156 24.84 -2.94 -2.38
C GLN A 156 24.76 -3.02 -3.92
N CYS A 157 23.54 -2.88 -4.46
CA CYS A 157 23.33 -2.63 -5.89
C CYS A 157 23.23 -1.12 -6.11
N TRP A 158 24.02 -0.57 -7.03
CA TRP A 158 24.03 0.87 -7.30
C TRP A 158 22.68 1.40 -7.81
N ALA A 159 21.81 0.51 -8.34
CA ALA A 159 20.47 0.83 -8.83
C ALA A 159 19.38 0.80 -7.73
N SER A 160 19.67 0.29 -6.54
CA SER A 160 18.72 0.24 -5.40
C SER A 160 18.09 1.59 -5.00
N PRO A 161 18.76 2.75 -5.14
CA PRO A 161 18.12 4.05 -4.93
C PRO A 161 16.83 4.28 -5.74
N ILE A 162 16.64 3.60 -6.88
CA ILE A 162 15.39 3.67 -7.66
C ILE A 162 14.21 3.13 -6.86
N ALA A 163 14.40 2.00 -6.17
CA ALA A 163 13.37 1.42 -5.33
C ALA A 163 13.06 2.34 -4.15
N LEU A 164 14.08 2.87 -3.48
CA LEU A 164 13.91 3.79 -2.33
C LEU A 164 13.20 5.08 -2.71
N GLU A 165 13.55 5.68 -3.85
CA GLU A 165 12.89 6.86 -4.41
C GLU A 165 11.42 6.58 -4.73
N LEU A 166 11.12 5.42 -5.33
CA LEU A 166 9.74 5.04 -5.64
C LEU A 166 8.92 4.79 -4.37
N MET A 167 9.49 4.15 -3.35
CA MET A 167 8.84 3.96 -2.05
C MET A 167 8.43 5.30 -1.45
N ASN A 168 9.35 6.27 -1.43
CA ASN A 168 9.07 7.62 -0.94
C ASN A 168 7.97 8.30 -1.76
N ARG A 169 8.08 8.26 -3.09
CA ARG A 169 7.10 8.87 -4.00
C ARG A 169 5.69 8.33 -3.77
N VAL A 170 5.53 7.00 -3.68
CA VAL A 170 4.19 6.39 -3.54
C VAL A 170 3.65 6.60 -2.12
N LYS A 171 4.52 6.62 -1.11
CA LYS A 171 4.16 6.98 0.27
C LYS A 171 3.66 8.42 0.39
N GLU A 172 4.33 9.38 -0.25
CA GLU A 172 3.99 10.81 -0.20
C GLU A 172 2.75 11.15 -1.04
N LYS A 173 2.59 10.51 -2.20
CA LYS A 173 1.48 10.78 -3.14
C LYS A 173 0.34 9.77 -3.01
N LYS A 174 0.19 9.17 -1.84
CA LYS A 174 -0.80 8.10 -1.60
C LYS A 174 -2.21 8.59 -1.99
N ARG A 175 -2.80 7.94 -3.00
CA ARG A 175 -4.19 8.13 -3.41
C ARG A 175 -5.06 7.06 -2.78
N GLU A 176 -6.35 7.33 -2.63
CA GLU A 176 -7.30 6.37 -2.05
C GLU A 176 -7.46 5.11 -2.91
N ASP A 177 -7.29 5.21 -4.22
CA ASP A 177 -7.33 4.11 -5.19
C ASP A 177 -6.01 3.36 -5.35
N GLU A 178 -4.97 3.77 -4.63
CA GLU A 178 -3.64 3.16 -4.71
C GLU A 178 -3.25 2.48 -3.40
N SER A 179 -2.69 1.28 -3.52
CA SER A 179 -2.02 0.56 -2.44
C SER A 179 -0.58 0.33 -2.83
N TRP A 180 0.32 0.27 -1.85
CA TRP A 180 1.72 0.05 -2.16
C TRP A 180 2.39 -0.81 -1.12
N VAL A 181 3.25 -1.71 -1.57
CA VAL A 181 3.96 -2.63 -0.70
C VAL A 181 5.41 -2.68 -1.13
N HIS A 182 6.28 -3.02 -0.19
CA HIS A 182 7.69 -3.15 -0.45
C HIS A 182 8.26 -4.40 0.20
N TYR A 183 9.31 -4.93 -0.42
CA TYR A 183 10.10 -6.01 0.13
C TYR A 183 11.55 -5.85 -0.34
N THR A 184 12.47 -5.75 0.61
CA THR A 184 13.91 -5.66 0.32
C THR A 184 14.61 -6.90 0.84
N SER A 185 15.15 -7.71 -0.06
CA SER A 185 15.88 -8.91 0.34
C SER A 185 17.27 -8.57 0.90
N GLY A 186 17.78 -9.40 1.80
CA GLY A 186 19.08 -9.27 2.45
C GLY A 186 19.08 -8.34 3.66
N LEU A 187 17.92 -7.84 4.10
CA LEU A 187 17.83 -7.01 5.30
C LEU A 187 17.71 -7.81 6.60
N ARG A 188 17.31 -9.09 6.51
CA ARG A 188 17.02 -9.95 7.67
C ARG A 188 18.02 -11.09 7.76
N ASP A 189 18.39 -11.46 8.99
CA ASP A 189 19.35 -12.53 9.25
C ASP A 189 18.80 -13.94 8.97
N GLU A 190 17.48 -14.13 9.09
CA GLU A 190 16.81 -15.44 8.99
C GLU A 190 16.70 -15.99 7.55
N GLY A 191 17.21 -15.26 6.55
CA GLY A 191 17.13 -15.62 5.14
C GLY A 191 15.75 -15.33 4.53
N ASP A 192 15.76 -14.86 3.28
CA ASP A 192 14.55 -14.48 2.54
C ASP A 192 13.96 -15.65 1.79
N VAL A 193 13.24 -16.52 2.50
CA VAL A 193 12.48 -17.61 1.88
C VAL A 193 11.32 -17.05 1.04
N LEU A 194 10.98 -17.74 -0.07
CA LEU A 194 10.02 -17.26 -1.07
C LEU A 194 8.64 -17.02 -0.46
N SER A 195 8.15 -17.96 0.35
CA SER A 195 6.87 -17.80 1.05
C SER A 195 6.83 -16.56 1.93
N ARG A 196 7.90 -16.26 2.68
CA ARG A 196 7.98 -15.07 3.54
C ARG A 196 7.91 -13.78 2.73
N ALA A 197 8.60 -13.71 1.59
CA ALA A 197 8.53 -12.57 0.69
C ALA A 197 7.09 -12.36 0.16
N VAL A 198 6.49 -13.42 -0.40
CA VAL A 198 5.14 -13.37 -0.97
C VAL A 198 4.08 -13.07 0.10
N PHE A 199 4.17 -13.70 1.27
CA PHE A 199 3.22 -13.48 2.36
C PHE A 199 3.37 -12.09 2.99
N THR A 200 4.58 -11.55 3.05
CA THR A 200 4.81 -10.17 3.50
C THR A 200 4.11 -9.19 2.56
N ILE A 201 4.25 -9.38 1.25
CA ILE A 201 3.55 -8.61 0.22
C ILE A 201 2.03 -8.70 0.42
N VAL A 202 1.49 -9.92 0.56
CA VAL A 202 0.05 -10.15 0.80
C VAL A 202 -0.43 -9.43 2.05
N LEU A 203 0.27 -9.58 3.18
CA LEU A 203 -0.10 -8.97 4.44
C LEU A 203 -0.10 -7.44 4.35
N GLN A 204 0.89 -6.84 3.69
CA GLN A 204 0.95 -5.40 3.49
C GLN A 204 -0.19 -4.88 2.62
N VAL A 205 -0.58 -5.61 1.56
CA VAL A 205 -1.73 -5.25 0.71
C VAL A 205 -3.02 -5.28 1.53
N LEU A 206 -3.27 -6.37 2.26
CA LEU A 206 -4.51 -6.54 3.03
C LEU A 206 -4.60 -5.54 4.20
N ARG A 207 -3.49 -5.22 4.87
CA ARG A 207 -3.43 -4.18 5.90
C ARG A 207 -3.86 -2.80 5.42
N GLN A 208 -3.60 -2.49 4.16
CA GLN A 208 -4.02 -1.22 3.54
C GLN A 208 -5.46 -1.25 3.01
N ASN A 209 -6.03 -2.44 2.83
CA ASN A 209 -7.35 -2.66 2.26
C ASN A 209 -8.22 -3.47 3.22
N ARG A 210 -8.29 -3.03 4.49
CA ARG A 210 -8.97 -3.77 5.57
C ARG A 210 -10.41 -4.10 5.24
N SER A 211 -11.11 -3.18 4.57
CA SER A 211 -12.49 -3.38 4.11
C SER A 211 -12.66 -4.57 3.15
N ALA A 212 -11.62 -4.95 2.41
CA ALA A 212 -11.64 -6.10 1.51
C ALA A 212 -11.68 -7.44 2.26
N VAL A 213 -11.26 -7.47 3.53
CA VAL A 213 -11.22 -8.67 4.39
C VAL A 213 -12.15 -8.59 5.60
N GLN A 214 -13.05 -7.61 5.63
CA GLN A 214 -14.08 -7.49 6.67
C GLN A 214 -15.11 -8.61 6.60
N LYS A 215 -15.37 -9.14 5.39
CA LYS A 215 -16.33 -10.23 5.18
C LYS A 215 -15.68 -11.58 5.46
N ASP A 216 -16.43 -12.49 6.08
CA ASP A 216 -15.96 -13.83 6.41
C ASP A 216 -15.61 -14.67 5.18
N GLU A 217 -16.32 -14.48 4.07
CA GLU A 217 -16.14 -15.26 2.84
C GLU A 217 -14.72 -15.07 2.24
N PRO A 218 -14.22 -13.85 1.93
CA PRO A 218 -12.83 -13.63 1.53
C PRO A 218 -11.80 -14.25 2.50
N LEU A 219 -12.03 -14.14 3.81
CA LEU A 219 -11.12 -14.68 4.81
C LEU A 219 -11.08 -16.22 4.76
N GLN A 220 -12.23 -16.87 4.60
CA GLN A 220 -12.32 -18.32 4.46
C GLN A 220 -11.67 -18.82 3.16
N GLU A 221 -11.86 -18.10 2.05
CA GLU A 221 -11.23 -18.43 0.78
C GLU A 221 -9.69 -18.31 0.86
N LEU A 222 -9.19 -17.25 1.48
CA LEU A 222 -7.75 -17.07 1.70
C LEU A 222 -7.20 -18.16 2.62
N HIS A 223 -7.93 -18.47 3.69
CA HIS A 223 -7.55 -19.54 4.61
C HIS A 223 -7.44 -20.89 3.87
N ALA A 224 -8.43 -21.24 3.06
CA ALA A 224 -8.40 -22.47 2.27
C ALA A 224 -7.17 -22.52 1.34
N ALA A 225 -6.89 -21.43 0.61
CA ALA A 225 -5.72 -21.35 -0.26
C ALA A 225 -4.39 -21.51 0.50
N ILE A 226 -4.28 -20.94 1.70
CA ILE A 226 -3.09 -21.09 2.57
C ILE A 226 -2.95 -22.53 3.06
N GLN A 227 -4.05 -23.19 3.44
CA GLN A 227 -4.02 -24.58 3.87
C GLN A 227 -3.61 -25.51 2.73
N ASP A 228 -4.12 -25.29 1.51
CA ASP A 228 -3.73 -26.04 0.33
C ASP A 228 -2.22 -25.90 0.06
N TYR A 229 -1.70 -24.67 0.13
CA TYR A 229 -0.26 -24.41 0.02
C TYR A 229 0.55 -25.19 1.07
N ARG A 230 0.14 -25.16 2.34
CA ARG A 230 0.85 -25.87 3.43
C ARG A 230 0.86 -27.38 3.19
N GLN A 231 -0.27 -27.96 2.81
CA GLN A 231 -0.35 -29.40 2.52
C GLN A 231 0.53 -29.79 1.33
N GLU A 232 0.59 -28.96 0.28
CA GLU A 232 1.49 -29.20 -0.84
C GLU A 232 2.96 -29.08 -0.45
N ALA A 233 3.31 -28.08 0.35
CA ALA A 233 4.68 -27.88 0.82
C ALA A 233 5.17 -29.06 1.67
N GLU A 234 4.29 -29.61 2.51
CA GLU A 234 4.56 -30.81 3.33
C GLU A 234 4.75 -32.08 2.46
N ARG A 235 3.92 -32.27 1.42
CA ARG A 235 3.98 -33.45 0.55
C ARG A 235 5.13 -33.40 -0.47
N GLY A 236 5.42 -32.21 -0.99
CA GLY A 236 6.37 -32.00 -2.09
C GLY A 236 7.82 -31.82 -1.66
N GLY A 237 8.11 -31.81 -0.35
CA GLY A 237 9.46 -31.60 0.17
C GLY A 237 10.00 -30.18 -0.05
N GLY A 238 9.12 -29.17 -0.21
CA GLY A 238 9.52 -27.78 -0.44
C GLY A 238 8.39 -26.89 -0.93
N GLU A 239 8.64 -25.58 -0.97
CA GLU A 239 7.65 -24.58 -1.36
C GLU A 239 7.29 -24.67 -2.85
N THR A 240 6.00 -24.82 -3.17
CA THR A 240 5.52 -24.79 -4.55
C THR A 240 5.17 -23.37 -4.96
N ALA A 241 5.96 -22.79 -5.87
CA ALA A 241 5.72 -21.44 -6.39
C ALA A 241 4.28 -21.25 -6.93
N ALA A 242 3.71 -22.31 -7.55
CA ALA A 242 2.36 -22.29 -8.09
C ALA A 242 1.27 -22.10 -7.02
N SER A 243 1.43 -22.66 -5.81
CA SER A 243 0.43 -22.49 -4.75
C SER A 243 0.61 -21.19 -3.99
N LEU A 244 1.85 -20.69 -3.86
CA LEU A 244 2.08 -19.31 -3.40
C LEU A 244 1.46 -18.28 -4.35
N GLN A 245 1.59 -18.48 -5.67
CA GLN A 245 0.93 -17.68 -6.70
C GLN A 245 -0.60 -17.64 -6.50
N LYS A 246 -1.23 -18.80 -6.23
CA LYS A 246 -2.68 -18.86 -5.95
C LYS A 246 -3.07 -18.07 -4.70
N VAL A 247 -2.31 -18.20 -3.61
CA VAL A 247 -2.56 -17.45 -2.36
C VAL A 247 -2.47 -15.95 -2.62
N ALA A 248 -1.39 -15.50 -3.25
CA ALA A 248 -1.19 -14.08 -3.54
C ALA A 248 -2.26 -13.54 -4.50
N LEU A 249 -2.58 -14.27 -5.57
CA LEU A 249 -3.61 -13.88 -6.52
C LEU A 249 -4.98 -13.77 -5.84
N ARG A 250 -5.34 -14.72 -4.97
CA ARG A 250 -6.60 -14.68 -4.22
C ARG A 250 -6.67 -13.41 -3.38
N ALA A 251 -5.62 -13.09 -2.63
CA ALA A 251 -5.56 -11.89 -1.80
C ALA A 251 -5.68 -10.60 -2.62
N LEU A 252 -4.98 -10.50 -3.75
CA LEU A 252 -5.07 -9.34 -4.64
C LEU A 252 -6.47 -9.21 -5.28
N ASN A 253 -7.14 -10.33 -5.54
CA ASN A 253 -8.48 -10.33 -6.14
C ASN A 253 -9.61 -9.98 -5.18
N PHE A 254 -9.32 -9.73 -3.90
CA PHE A 254 -10.26 -9.09 -2.98
C PHE A 254 -10.39 -7.58 -3.23
N LEU A 255 -9.42 -6.97 -3.92
CA LEU A 255 -9.48 -5.57 -4.29
C LEU A 255 -10.36 -5.35 -5.52
N ASP A 256 -10.96 -4.16 -5.60
CA ASP A 256 -11.71 -3.73 -6.77
C ASP A 256 -10.79 -3.56 -7.98
N SER A 257 -11.29 -3.85 -9.18
CA SER A 257 -10.54 -3.72 -10.44
C SER A 257 -10.06 -2.30 -10.76
N SER A 258 -10.69 -1.28 -10.17
CA SER A 258 -10.25 0.12 -10.28
C SER A 258 -9.01 0.44 -9.45
N LYS A 259 -8.65 -0.41 -8.47
CA LYS A 259 -7.48 -0.17 -7.61
C LYS A 259 -6.18 -0.44 -8.36
N THR A 260 -5.15 0.32 -8.00
CA THR A 260 -3.77 0.05 -8.41
C THR A 260 -2.94 -0.41 -7.21
N VAL A 261 -2.21 -1.51 -7.37
CA VAL A 261 -1.29 -2.06 -6.37
C VAL A 261 0.14 -1.91 -6.87
N TRP A 262 0.93 -1.09 -6.18
CA TRP A 262 2.36 -0.93 -6.41
C TRP A 262 3.13 -1.95 -5.57
N ILE A 263 3.97 -2.78 -6.19
CA ILE A 263 4.83 -3.73 -5.50
C ILE A 263 6.27 -3.34 -5.80
N ILE A 264 7.03 -2.96 -4.77
CA ILE A 264 8.40 -2.46 -4.90
C ILE A 264 9.35 -3.48 -4.30
N LEU A 265 10.06 -4.19 -5.16
CA LEU A 265 11.04 -5.20 -4.76
C LEU A 265 12.44 -4.65 -4.98
N ASP A 266 13.26 -4.72 -3.95
CA ASP A 266 14.68 -4.37 -4.04
C ASP A 266 15.53 -5.57 -3.67
N ARG A 267 16.67 -5.68 -4.35
CA ARG A 267 17.66 -6.74 -4.15
C ARG A 267 17.11 -8.14 -4.31
N VAL A 268 16.24 -8.36 -5.30
CA VAL A 268 15.66 -9.69 -5.54
C VAL A 268 16.74 -10.76 -5.79
N ASP A 269 17.93 -10.34 -6.26
CA ASP A 269 19.14 -11.17 -6.38
C ASP A 269 19.65 -11.77 -5.05
N LYS A 270 19.27 -11.19 -3.89
CA LYS A 270 19.63 -11.70 -2.56
C LYS A 270 18.57 -12.63 -1.96
N CYS A 271 17.42 -12.79 -2.61
CA CYS A 271 16.40 -13.73 -2.16
C CYS A 271 16.89 -15.17 -2.33
N ARG A 272 17.09 -15.86 -1.20
CA ARG A 272 17.74 -17.18 -1.11
C ARG A 272 16.92 -18.11 -0.24
N ASP A 273 16.81 -19.37 -0.63
CA ASP A 273 16.19 -20.38 0.23
C ASP A 273 17.14 -20.75 1.39
N GLN A 274 16.65 -21.62 2.28
CA GLN A 274 17.43 -22.14 3.41
C GLN A 274 18.69 -22.90 2.96
N SER A 275 18.71 -23.44 1.74
CA SER A 275 19.86 -24.10 1.13
C SER A 275 20.80 -23.12 0.38
N ARG A 276 20.54 -21.81 0.50
CA ARG A 276 21.23 -20.70 -0.17
C ARG A 276 21.11 -20.68 -1.69
N LYS A 277 20.20 -21.48 -2.27
CA LYS A 277 19.88 -21.40 -3.70
C LYS A 277 19.14 -20.10 -3.97
N LEU A 278 19.47 -19.47 -5.09
CA LEU A 278 18.83 -18.24 -5.54
C LEU A 278 17.38 -18.55 -5.91
N ILE A 279 16.45 -18.00 -5.13
CA ILE A 279 15.00 -18.13 -5.35
C ILE A 279 14.36 -16.82 -5.81
N GLY A 280 15.16 -15.76 -5.97
CA GLY A 280 14.72 -14.51 -6.58
C GLY A 280 13.98 -14.73 -7.91
N ARG A 281 14.37 -15.73 -8.70
CA ARG A 281 13.68 -16.12 -9.92
C ARG A 281 12.24 -16.57 -9.68
N ALA A 282 12.01 -17.40 -8.67
CA ALA A 282 10.67 -17.85 -8.31
C ALA A 282 9.81 -16.68 -7.78
N LEU A 283 10.43 -15.72 -7.09
CA LEU A 283 9.76 -14.48 -6.68
C LEU A 283 9.34 -13.65 -7.89
N LEU A 284 10.24 -13.41 -8.86
CA LEU A 284 9.89 -12.68 -10.10
C LEU A 284 8.80 -13.41 -10.90
N LYS A 285 8.89 -14.74 -11.07
CA LYS A 285 7.83 -15.54 -11.72
C LYS A 285 6.48 -15.35 -11.02
N THR A 286 6.47 -15.30 -9.70
CA THR A 286 5.27 -15.02 -8.91
C THR A 286 4.74 -13.62 -9.22
N MET A 287 5.60 -12.61 -9.30
CA MET A 287 5.17 -11.25 -9.64
C MET A 287 4.64 -11.12 -11.06
N VAL A 288 5.27 -11.77 -12.05
CA VAL A 288 4.78 -11.82 -13.44
C VAL A 288 3.40 -12.44 -13.49
N TYR A 289 3.20 -13.57 -12.79
CA TYR A 289 1.90 -14.21 -12.69
C TYR A 289 0.82 -13.27 -12.12
N LEU A 290 1.13 -12.51 -11.06
CA LEU A 290 0.20 -11.54 -10.49
C LEU A 290 -0.12 -10.39 -11.45
N VAL A 291 0.90 -9.87 -12.15
CA VAL A 291 0.73 -8.84 -13.18
C VAL A 291 -0.23 -9.29 -14.28
N GLU A 292 -0.17 -10.56 -14.67
CA GLU A 292 -0.99 -11.07 -15.78
C GLU A 292 -2.40 -11.48 -15.36
N ASN A 293 -2.60 -11.91 -14.10
CA ASN A 293 -3.84 -12.58 -13.68
C ASN A 293 -4.66 -11.82 -12.64
N ALA A 294 -4.11 -10.82 -11.95
CA ALA A 294 -4.86 -10.07 -10.94
C ALA A 294 -5.94 -9.17 -11.57
N LYS A 295 -7.08 -9.06 -10.89
CA LYS A 295 -8.16 -8.12 -11.21
C LYS A 295 -7.75 -6.65 -11.06
N PRO A 296 -7.13 -6.21 -9.93
CA PRO A 296 -6.63 -4.85 -9.83
C PRO A 296 -5.43 -4.65 -10.76
N ARG A 297 -5.12 -3.38 -11.05
CA ARG A 297 -3.91 -3.02 -11.79
C ARG A 297 -2.69 -3.24 -10.91
N VAL A 298 -1.76 -4.11 -11.32
CA VAL A 298 -0.54 -4.41 -10.56
C VAL A 298 0.66 -3.79 -11.25
N ARG A 299 1.40 -2.94 -10.54
CA ARG A 299 2.64 -2.33 -11.01
C ARG A 299 3.79 -2.79 -10.15
N VAL A 300 4.69 -3.57 -10.73
CA VAL A 300 5.84 -4.11 -10.02
C VAL A 300 7.08 -3.36 -10.47
N LEU A 301 7.86 -2.82 -9.54
CA LEU A 301 9.26 -2.47 -9.76
C LEU A 301 10.10 -3.55 -9.08
N ALA A 302 11.05 -4.15 -9.80
CA ALA A 302 12.02 -5.07 -9.22
C ALA A 302 13.44 -4.59 -9.55
N VAL A 303 14.28 -4.45 -8.54
CA VAL A 303 15.71 -4.10 -8.71
C VAL A 303 16.58 -5.30 -8.38
N VAL A 304 17.56 -5.57 -9.23
CA VAL A 304 18.52 -6.66 -9.08
C VAL A 304 19.94 -6.22 -9.40
N SER A 305 20.91 -6.83 -8.74
CA SER A 305 22.33 -6.75 -9.09
C SER A 305 22.62 -7.68 -10.27
N GLY A 306 23.03 -7.13 -11.41
CA GLY A 306 23.42 -7.91 -12.60
C GLY A 306 24.69 -8.74 -12.41
N LEU A 307 25.48 -8.44 -11.37
CA LEU A 307 26.65 -9.25 -11.00
C LEU A 307 26.27 -10.51 -10.24
N ASP A 308 25.22 -10.43 -9.43
CA ASP A 308 24.69 -11.56 -8.66
C ASP A 308 23.72 -12.41 -9.48
N TRP A 309 23.21 -11.88 -10.59
CA TRP A 309 22.21 -12.52 -11.44
C TRP A 309 22.42 -12.22 -12.92
N ASN A 310 22.73 -13.25 -13.71
CA ASN A 310 22.91 -13.15 -15.16
C ASN A 310 21.56 -13.25 -15.91
N ILE A 311 20.79 -12.17 -15.88
CA ILE A 311 19.44 -12.12 -16.50
C ILE A 311 19.46 -12.23 -18.02
N ASP A 312 20.52 -11.78 -18.69
CA ASP A 312 20.59 -11.74 -20.16
C ASP A 312 20.58 -13.13 -20.80
N GLN A 313 20.93 -14.18 -20.06
CA GLN A 313 20.86 -15.57 -20.54
C GLN A 313 19.49 -16.23 -20.26
N ASP A 314 18.59 -15.53 -19.57
CA ASP A 314 17.52 -16.13 -18.79
C ASP A 314 16.15 -15.44 -18.97
N GLU A 315 16.05 -14.49 -19.89
CA GLU A 315 14.87 -13.63 -20.09
C GLU A 315 13.59 -14.43 -20.42
N ASP A 316 13.72 -15.52 -21.18
CA ASP A 316 12.60 -16.39 -21.54
C ASP A 316 12.07 -17.25 -20.37
N ASP A 317 12.83 -17.34 -19.27
CA ASP A 317 12.49 -18.18 -18.13
C ASP A 317 12.04 -17.35 -16.90
N LEU A 318 11.40 -16.20 -17.16
CA LEU A 318 10.51 -15.51 -16.21
C LEU A 318 9.03 -15.98 -16.30
N GLY A 319 8.72 -16.91 -17.20
CA GLY A 319 7.38 -17.50 -17.31
C GLY A 319 6.32 -16.53 -17.83
N ARG A 320 6.70 -15.55 -18.65
CA ARG A 320 5.78 -14.57 -19.26
C ARG A 320 4.83 -15.25 -20.25
N GLU A 321 3.52 -15.00 -20.12
CA GLU A 321 2.55 -15.38 -21.15
C GLU A 321 2.26 -14.20 -22.10
N ARG A 322 2.36 -12.96 -21.60
CA ARG A 322 2.10 -11.73 -22.39
C ARG A 322 3.41 -10.99 -22.69
N LYS A 323 3.66 -10.70 -23.97
CA LYS A 323 4.91 -10.03 -24.41
C LYS A 323 5.20 -8.68 -23.73
N ASN A 324 4.16 -7.96 -23.28
CA ASN A 324 4.29 -6.62 -22.71
C ASN A 324 4.11 -6.58 -21.18
N SER A 325 4.07 -7.74 -20.49
CA SER A 325 3.91 -7.79 -19.03
C SER A 325 5.19 -7.45 -18.29
N VAL A 326 6.35 -7.65 -18.92
CA VAL A 326 7.67 -7.36 -18.35
C VAL A 326 8.42 -6.39 -19.25
N ILE A 327 9.00 -5.36 -18.64
CA ILE A 327 9.94 -4.43 -19.26
C ILE A 327 11.27 -4.59 -18.52
N GLN A 328 12.33 -4.90 -19.25
CA GLN A 328 13.69 -4.96 -18.69
C GLN A 328 14.44 -3.67 -19.02
N HIS A 329 15.10 -3.10 -18.03
CA HIS A 329 15.94 -1.91 -18.21
C HIS A 329 17.29 -2.12 -17.52
N VAL A 330 18.36 -2.09 -18.30
CA VAL A 330 19.73 -2.33 -17.80
C VAL A 330 20.46 -1.01 -17.62
N VAL A 331 21.11 -0.86 -16.46
CA VAL A 331 21.88 0.33 -16.12
C VAL A 331 23.27 -0.06 -15.63
N TYR A 332 24.29 0.63 -16.13
CA TYR A 332 25.69 0.46 -15.73
C TYR A 332 26.21 1.66 -14.94
N GLN A 333 26.87 1.40 -13.81
CA GLN A 333 27.54 2.44 -13.04
C GLN A 333 28.82 2.88 -13.76
N GLN A 334 28.99 4.19 -13.96
CA GLN A 334 30.16 4.76 -14.63
C GLN A 334 31.08 5.47 -13.63
N GLN A 335 32.33 5.69 -14.04
CA GLN A 335 33.22 6.63 -13.37
C GLN A 335 32.82 8.06 -13.73
N LEU A 336 32.98 8.98 -12.77
CA LEU A 336 32.67 10.41 -12.91
C LEU A 336 33.65 11.17 -13.81
#